data_AF-D7AYN7-F1
#
_entry.id   AF-D7AYN7-F1
#
_cell.length_a   1.000
_cell.length_b   1.000
_cell.length_c   1.000
_cell.angle_alpha   90.00
_cell.angle_beta   90.00
_cell.angle_gamma   90.00
#
_symmetry.space_group_name_H-M   'P 1'
#
loop_
_entity.id
_entity.type
_entity.pdbx_description
1 polymer ?
#
loop_
_entity_poly.entity_id
_entity_poly.type
_entity_poly.pdbx_seq_one_letter_code
_entity_poly.pdbx_strand_id
1 'polypeptide(L)'
;MPPEIMAAHRVLLDCLFRGGRIEDHRADMETAGAAFMGVLSAFFRNVMEYAFSGHEPGIQVREYLEDLKRCYPYALDSLEPVRTAVFVLEQIGPEAPPPGQSYLLTGPNLVGDMATLALYTAKQEGLSEEQLEMYLFGATARYMQGM
;
A
#
# COMPACT_ATOMS: atom_id res chain seq x y z
N MET A 1 2.35 -9.13 -19.01
CA MET A 1 2.63 -7.99 -18.11
C MET A 1 4.01 -7.45 -18.46
N PRO A 2 4.21 -6.12 -18.53
CA PRO A 2 5.51 -5.51 -18.81
C PRO A 2 6.62 -5.97 -17.85
N PRO A 3 7.89 -6.05 -18.28
CA PRO A 3 9.00 -6.55 -17.46
C PRO A 3 9.18 -5.79 -16.14
N GLU A 4 8.99 -4.47 -16.15
CA GLU A 4 9.15 -3.60 -14.98
C GLU A 4 8.10 -3.93 -13.91
N ILE A 5 6.86 -4.16 -14.35
CA ILE A 5 5.73 -4.49 -13.46
C ILE A 5 5.86 -5.93 -12.94
N MET A 6 6.33 -6.86 -13.76
CA MET A 6 6.63 -8.22 -13.30
C MET A 6 7.75 -8.22 -12.26
N ALA A 7 8.80 -7.42 -12.44
CA ALA A 7 9.87 -7.27 -11.47
C ALA A 7 9.36 -6.66 -10.17
N ALA A 8 8.59 -5.57 -10.24
CA ALA A 8 7.94 -4.95 -9.08
C ALA A 8 7.08 -5.97 -8.29
N HIS A 9 6.24 -6.73 -8.99
CA HIS A 9 5.41 -7.76 -8.38
C HIS A 9 6.24 -8.84 -7.67
N ARG A 10 7.32 -9.34 -8.28
CA ARG A 10 8.18 -10.36 -7.65
C ARG A 10 8.81 -9.86 -6.36
N VAL A 11 9.37 -8.65 -6.36
CA VAL A 11 9.98 -8.06 -5.15
C VAL A 11 8.95 -7.88 -4.06
N LEU A 12 7.78 -7.31 -4.40
CA LEU A 12 6.71 -7.06 -3.43
C LEU A 12 6.14 -8.36 -2.85
N LEU A 13 5.93 -9.38 -3.68
CA LEU A 13 5.44 -10.69 -3.24
C LEU A 13 6.39 -11.31 -2.21
N ASP A 14 7.70 -11.25 -2.48
CA ASP A 14 8.70 -11.82 -1.59
C ASP A 14 8.84 -11.01 -0.29
N CYS A 15 8.89 -9.68 -0.38
CA CYS A 15 9.08 -8.82 0.78
C CYS A 15 7.86 -8.74 1.69
N LEU A 16 6.64 -8.74 1.13
CA LEU A 16 5.41 -8.59 1.91
C LEU A 16 4.92 -9.90 2.53
N PHE A 17 5.14 -11.04 1.84
CA PHE A 17 4.52 -12.31 2.24
C PHE A 17 5.53 -13.40 2.61
N ARG A 18 6.76 -13.34 2.10
CA ARG A 18 7.75 -14.43 2.27
C ARG A 18 8.90 -14.08 3.21
N GLY A 19 8.88 -12.89 3.80
CA GLY A 19 9.94 -12.40 4.69
C GLY A 19 11.26 -12.08 3.98
N GLY A 20 11.22 -11.93 2.65
CA GLY A 20 12.35 -11.47 1.87
C GLY A 20 12.71 -10.03 2.17
N ARG A 21 13.94 -9.63 1.83
CA ARG A 21 14.41 -8.25 1.99
C ARG A 21 14.67 -7.63 0.63
N ILE A 22 14.36 -6.35 0.47
CA ILE A 22 14.51 -5.63 -0.81
C ILE A 22 15.95 -5.69 -1.31
N GLU A 23 16.93 -5.70 -0.41
CA GLU A 23 18.37 -5.77 -0.71
C GLU A 23 18.75 -7.06 -1.45
N ASP A 24 18.00 -8.13 -1.25
CA ASP A 24 18.22 -9.42 -1.90
C ASP A 24 17.71 -9.42 -3.37
N HIS A 25 17.00 -8.36 -3.79
CA HIS A 25 16.35 -8.22 -5.11
C HIS A 25 16.94 -7.11 -5.99
N ARG A 26 18.24 -6.83 -5.89
CA ARG A 26 18.87 -5.67 -6.60
C ARG A 26 18.54 -5.58 -8.10
N ALA A 27 18.69 -6.67 -8.85
CA ALA A 27 18.45 -6.66 -10.30
C ALA A 27 16.96 -6.46 -10.67
N ASP A 28 16.05 -7.03 -9.87
CA ASP A 28 14.61 -6.84 -10.05
C ASP A 28 14.20 -5.41 -9.66
N MET A 29 14.81 -4.81 -8.63
CA MET A 29 14.59 -3.41 -8.26
C MET A 29 15.06 -2.43 -9.34
N GLU A 30 16.23 -2.68 -9.94
CA GLU A 30 16.74 -1.90 -11.08
C GLU A 30 15.78 -2.00 -12.29
N THR A 31 15.25 -3.20 -12.55
CA THR A 31 14.28 -3.42 -13.63
C THR A 31 12.92 -2.77 -13.32
N ALA A 32 12.47 -2.84 -12.07
CA ALA A 32 11.18 -2.30 -11.65
C ALA A 32 11.13 -0.78 -11.73
N GLY A 33 12.22 -0.09 -11.33
CA GLY A 33 12.27 1.38 -11.34
C GLY A 33 11.04 2.00 -10.66
N ALA A 34 10.38 2.93 -11.37
CA ALA A 34 9.16 3.58 -10.87
C ALA A 34 7.96 2.63 -10.68
N ALA A 35 7.93 1.49 -11.38
CA ALA A 35 6.85 0.52 -11.25
C ALA A 35 6.78 -0.10 -9.86
N PHE A 36 7.89 -0.17 -9.12
CA PHE A 36 7.89 -0.64 -7.73
C PHE A 36 6.92 0.18 -6.86
N MET A 37 7.07 1.51 -6.90
CA MET A 37 6.19 2.43 -6.18
C MET A 37 4.77 2.44 -6.70
N GLY A 38 4.61 2.35 -8.02
CA GLY A 38 3.30 2.28 -8.67
C GLY A 38 2.48 1.07 -8.24
N VAL A 39 3.09 -0.12 -8.28
CA VAL A 39 2.43 -1.37 -7.88
C VAL A 39 2.19 -1.41 -6.38
N LEU A 40 3.13 -0.96 -5.54
CA LEU A 40 2.92 -0.88 -4.09
C LEU A 40 1.76 0.07 -3.73
N SER A 41 1.71 1.25 -4.36
CA SER A 41 0.61 2.21 -4.16
C SER A 41 -0.72 1.61 -4.63
N ALA A 42 -0.76 0.92 -5.78
CA ALA A 42 -1.96 0.23 -6.24
C ALA A 42 -2.40 -0.91 -5.29
N PHE A 43 -1.45 -1.64 -4.72
CA PHE A 43 -1.72 -2.68 -3.72
C PHE A 43 -2.29 -2.10 -2.44
N PHE A 44 -1.67 -1.03 -1.93
CA PHE A 44 -2.16 -0.27 -0.79
C PHE A 44 -3.61 0.16 -1.03
N ARG A 45 -3.93 0.75 -2.19
CA ARG A 45 -5.31 1.16 -2.53
C ARG A 45 -6.27 -0.03 -2.57
N ASN A 46 -5.89 -1.14 -3.20
CA ASN A 46 -6.74 -2.35 -3.24
C ASN A 46 -7.13 -2.81 -1.84
N VAL A 47 -6.18 -2.76 -0.89
CA VAL A 47 -6.44 -3.17 0.50
C VAL A 47 -7.26 -2.13 1.26
N MET A 48 -6.92 -0.84 1.15
CA MET A 48 -7.64 0.21 1.85
C MET A 48 -9.09 0.34 1.35
N GLU A 49 -9.34 0.07 0.08
CA GLU A 49 -10.69 0.04 -0.51
C GLU A 49 -11.56 -1.12 0.02
N TYR A 50 -10.96 -2.10 0.69
CA TYR A 50 -11.73 -3.11 1.42
C TYR A 50 -12.36 -2.51 2.69
N ALA A 51 -11.60 -1.65 3.39
CA ALA A 51 -12.06 -1.00 4.62
C ALA A 51 -12.88 0.29 4.35
N PHE A 52 -12.67 0.92 3.19
CA PHE A 52 -13.20 2.25 2.89
C PHE A 52 -13.69 2.37 1.43
N SER A 53 -14.70 3.20 1.21
CA SER A 53 -15.20 3.58 -0.12
C SER A 53 -14.53 4.82 -0.72
N GLY A 54 -13.71 5.52 0.06
CA GLY A 54 -13.04 6.77 -0.31
C GLY A 54 -13.90 8.02 -0.18
N HIS A 55 -15.13 7.89 0.34
CA HIS A 55 -16.06 9.00 0.58
C HIS A 55 -16.30 9.26 2.08
N GLU A 56 -15.61 8.52 2.93
CA GLU A 56 -15.72 8.64 4.38
C GLU A 56 -15.26 10.02 4.86
N PRO A 57 -15.90 10.59 5.89
CA PRO A 57 -15.34 11.70 6.62
C PRO A 57 -13.95 11.35 7.15
N GLY A 58 -12.98 12.25 7.05
CA GLY A 58 -11.61 12.01 7.54
C GLY A 58 -11.52 11.62 9.02
N ILE A 59 -12.51 11.99 9.84
CA ILE A 59 -12.62 11.54 11.23
C ILE A 59 -12.81 10.02 11.35
N GLN A 60 -13.61 9.40 10.46
CA GLN A 60 -13.85 7.96 10.47
C GLN A 60 -12.58 7.19 10.10
N VAL A 61 -11.86 7.65 9.08
CA VAL A 61 -10.56 7.08 8.69
C VAL A 61 -9.55 7.23 9.84
N ARG A 62 -9.51 8.39 10.50
CA ARG A 62 -8.65 8.61 11.67
C ARG A 62 -8.97 7.65 12.82
N GLU A 63 -10.24 7.52 13.19
CA GLU A 63 -10.67 6.63 14.28
C GLU A 63 -10.30 5.17 13.99
N TYR A 64 -10.49 4.72 12.73
CA TYR A 64 -10.03 3.42 12.30
C TYR A 64 -8.51 3.25 12.48
N LEU A 65 -7.72 4.23 12.06
CA LEU A 65 -6.25 4.19 12.19
C LEU A 65 -5.79 4.23 13.65
N GLU A 66 -6.49 4.94 14.52
CA GLU A 66 -6.25 4.96 15.96
C GLU A 66 -6.54 3.58 16.59
N ASP A 67 -7.64 2.94 16.19
CA ASP A 67 -8.00 1.59 16.62
C ASP A 67 -6.98 0.57 16.10
N LEU A 68 -6.58 0.67 14.84
CA LEU A 68 -5.55 -0.18 14.23
C LEU A 68 -4.22 -0.06 14.99
N LYS A 69 -3.78 1.17 15.30
CA LYS A 69 -2.59 1.43 16.11
C LYS A 69 -2.72 0.84 17.52
N ARG A 70 -3.92 0.85 18.10
CA ARG A 70 -4.18 0.23 19.41
C ARG A 70 -4.05 -1.29 19.38
N CYS A 71 -4.49 -1.93 18.29
CA CYS A 71 -4.34 -3.37 18.07
C CYS A 71 -2.88 -3.78 17.80
N TYR A 72 -2.12 -2.93 17.10
CA TYR A 72 -0.74 -3.23 16.66
C TYR A 72 0.27 -2.14 17.04
N PRO A 73 0.43 -1.83 18.34
CA PRO A 73 1.16 -0.63 18.78
C PRO A 73 2.64 -0.64 18.43
N TYR A 74 3.28 -1.81 18.41
CA TYR A 74 4.70 -1.93 18.08
C TYR A 74 4.97 -1.83 16.57
N ALA A 75 4.02 -2.24 15.74
CA ALA A 75 4.20 -2.21 14.29
C ALA A 75 3.83 -0.85 13.68
N LEU A 76 3.00 -0.09 14.38
CA LEU A 76 2.46 1.19 13.96
C LEU A 76 2.87 2.33 14.90
N ASP A 77 4.03 2.21 15.57
CA ASP A 77 4.49 3.18 16.57
C ASP A 77 4.65 4.59 15.97
N SER A 78 5.17 4.65 14.73
CA SER A 78 5.43 5.83 13.91
C SER A 78 4.17 6.37 13.22
N LEU A 79 3.08 5.61 13.21
CA LEU A 79 1.84 6.00 12.54
C LEU A 79 1.28 7.28 13.18
N GLU A 80 1.04 8.31 12.38
CA GLU A 80 0.37 9.55 12.78
C GLU A 80 -1.06 9.58 12.22
N PRO A 81 -2.09 9.13 12.96
CA PRO A 81 -3.42 8.85 12.39
C PRO A 81 -4.06 10.02 11.65
N VAL A 82 -3.86 11.26 12.12
CA VAL A 82 -4.39 12.45 11.46
C VAL A 82 -3.75 12.66 10.09
N ARG A 83 -2.41 12.60 9.99
CA ARG A 83 -1.73 12.79 8.70
C ARG A 83 -1.98 11.62 7.76
N THR A 84 -1.94 10.40 8.29
CA THR A 84 -2.19 9.19 7.52
C THR A 84 -3.63 9.16 7.00
N ALA A 85 -4.63 9.62 7.74
CA ALA A 85 -6.01 9.68 7.25
C ALA A 85 -6.15 10.58 6.01
N VAL A 86 -5.46 11.73 6.00
CA VAL A 86 -5.42 12.63 4.83
C VAL A 86 -4.76 11.92 3.64
N PHE A 87 -3.66 11.22 3.87
CA PHE A 87 -3.00 10.44 2.82
C PHE A 87 -3.86 9.28 2.28
N VAL A 88 -4.53 8.52 3.16
CA VAL A 88 -5.44 7.45 2.75
C VAL A 88 -6.52 8.01 1.84
N LEU A 89 -7.23 9.06 2.27
CA LEU A 89 -8.28 9.69 1.47
C LEU A 89 -7.77 10.28 0.16
N GLU A 90 -6.55 10.81 0.14
CA GLU A 90 -5.92 11.27 -1.11
C GLU A 90 -5.65 10.12 -2.07
N GLN A 91 -5.32 8.93 -1.58
CA GLN A 91 -4.98 7.78 -2.43
C GLN A 91 -6.18 6.96 -2.89
N ILE A 92 -7.30 6.96 -2.15
CA ILE A 92 -8.51 6.16 -2.50
C ILE A 92 -9.74 7.02 -2.84
N GLY A 93 -9.66 8.34 -2.67
CA GLY A 93 -10.77 9.24 -2.94
C GLY A 93 -11.05 9.43 -4.44
N PRO A 94 -12.16 10.12 -4.80
CA PRO A 94 -12.58 10.32 -6.18
C PRO A 94 -11.56 11.02 -7.09
N GLU A 95 -10.69 11.84 -6.50
CA GLU A 95 -9.64 12.60 -7.19
C GLU A 95 -8.24 12.00 -6.96
N ALA A 96 -8.16 10.72 -6.61
CA ALA A 96 -6.90 10.08 -6.34
C ALA A 96 -5.95 10.16 -7.55
N PRO A 97 -4.67 10.52 -7.35
CA PRO A 97 -3.71 10.58 -8.44
C PRO A 97 -3.47 9.19 -9.03
N PRO A 98 -2.80 9.08 -10.20
CA PRO A 98 -2.30 7.80 -10.68
C PRO A 98 -1.50 7.02 -9.61
N PRO A 99 -1.56 5.68 -9.55
CA PRO A 99 -0.81 4.91 -8.57
C PRO A 99 0.70 5.18 -8.66
N GLY A 100 1.34 5.36 -7.51
CA GLY A 100 2.75 5.74 -7.39
C GLY A 100 2.99 7.25 -7.37
N GLN A 101 1.94 8.07 -7.47
CA GLN A 101 2.00 9.52 -7.30
C GLN A 101 1.25 9.93 -6.02
N SER A 102 1.66 11.06 -5.44
CA SER A 102 0.94 11.74 -4.36
C SER A 102 1.08 13.25 -4.53
N TYR A 103 0.01 13.98 -4.27
CA TYR A 103 0.00 15.44 -4.22
C TYR A 103 0.49 15.98 -2.87
N LEU A 104 0.63 15.11 -1.88
CA LEU A 104 1.09 15.46 -0.54
C LEU A 104 2.62 15.34 -0.47
N LEU A 105 3.26 16.20 0.32
CA LEU A 105 4.68 16.04 0.65
C LEU A 105 4.84 14.78 1.52
N THR A 106 5.18 13.68 0.89
CA THR A 106 5.40 12.39 1.57
C THR A 106 6.78 12.38 2.21
N GLY A 107 6.86 11.95 3.47
CA GLY A 107 8.13 11.79 4.18
C GLY A 107 8.99 10.65 3.61
N PRO A 108 10.23 10.50 4.09
CA PRO A 108 11.18 9.49 3.60
C PRO A 108 10.73 8.03 3.82
N ASN A 109 9.69 7.79 4.63
CA ASN A 109 9.23 6.45 5.00
C ASN A 109 7.98 5.97 4.26
N LEU A 110 7.51 6.70 3.24
CA LEU A 110 6.25 6.42 2.54
C LEU A 110 6.08 4.95 2.11
N VAL A 111 7.16 4.32 1.62
CA VAL A 111 7.16 2.92 1.18
C VAL A 111 6.83 1.97 2.33
N GLY A 112 7.53 2.15 3.45
CA GLY A 112 7.30 1.37 4.66
C GLY A 112 5.91 1.61 5.21
N ASP A 113 5.49 2.87 5.28
CA ASP A 113 4.18 3.25 5.82
C ASP A 113 3.02 2.64 5.00
N MET A 114 3.09 2.67 3.66
CA MET A 114 2.08 2.04 2.80
C MET A 114 2.03 0.52 2.96
N ALA A 115 3.20 -0.14 2.93
CA ALA A 115 3.29 -1.59 3.05
C ALA A 115 2.78 -2.06 4.41
N THR A 116 3.28 -1.45 5.49
CA THR A 116 2.87 -1.76 6.86
C THR A 116 1.38 -1.50 7.05
N LEU A 117 0.87 -0.34 6.62
CA LEU A 117 -0.54 -0.03 6.78
C LEU A 117 -1.44 -1.00 6.02
N ALA A 118 -1.11 -1.35 4.77
CA ALA A 118 -1.87 -2.34 4.02
C ALA A 118 -1.90 -3.70 4.73
N LEU A 119 -0.75 -4.22 5.17
CA LEU A 119 -0.67 -5.52 5.83
C LEU A 119 -1.48 -5.58 7.13
N TYR A 120 -1.43 -4.53 7.96
CA TYR A 120 -2.17 -4.51 9.22
C TYR A 120 -3.66 -4.22 9.05
N THR A 121 -4.05 -3.38 8.08
CA THR A 121 -5.46 -3.25 7.66
C THR A 121 -6.00 -4.61 7.22
N ALA A 122 -5.30 -5.31 6.33
CA ALA A 122 -5.73 -6.62 5.87
C ALA A 122 -5.88 -7.64 7.01
N LYS A 123 -4.96 -7.62 7.98
CA LYS A 123 -5.03 -8.46 9.17
C LYS A 123 -6.23 -8.11 10.06
N GLN A 124 -6.52 -6.83 10.26
CA GLN A 124 -7.67 -6.36 11.03
C GLN A 124 -9.00 -6.77 10.37
N GLU A 125 -9.06 -6.68 9.05
CA GLU A 125 -10.22 -7.04 8.24
C GLU A 125 -10.36 -8.55 7.98
N GLY A 126 -9.41 -9.36 8.45
CA GLY A 126 -9.46 -10.82 8.32
C GLY A 126 -9.21 -11.35 6.91
N LEU A 127 -8.47 -10.60 6.07
CA LEU A 127 -8.04 -11.08 4.76
C LEU A 127 -7.00 -12.20 4.90
N SER A 128 -7.18 -13.27 4.14
CA SER A 128 -6.21 -14.36 4.05
C SER A 128 -4.98 -13.96 3.23
N GLU A 129 -3.90 -14.71 3.38
CA GLU A 129 -2.68 -14.52 2.59
C GLU A 129 -2.96 -14.69 1.09
N GLU A 130 -3.78 -15.67 0.69
CA GLU A 130 -4.15 -15.86 -0.71
C GLU A 130 -4.95 -14.68 -1.28
N GLN A 131 -5.81 -14.05 -0.47
CA GLN A 131 -6.53 -12.85 -0.87
C GLN A 131 -5.57 -11.67 -1.06
N LEU A 132 -4.59 -11.53 -0.16
CA LEU A 132 -3.56 -10.51 -0.25
C LEU A 132 -2.65 -10.68 -1.48
N GLU A 133 -2.22 -11.90 -1.77
CA GLU A 133 -1.47 -12.20 -3.00
C GLU A 133 -2.30 -11.88 -4.25
N MET A 134 -3.60 -12.20 -4.25
CA MET A 134 -4.51 -11.85 -5.33
C MET A 134 -4.66 -10.32 -5.47
N TYR A 135 -4.69 -9.58 -4.36
CA TYR A 135 -4.75 -8.11 -4.36
C TYR A 135 -3.44 -7.51 -4.90
N LEU A 136 -2.29 -8.09 -4.58
CA LEU A 136 -1.01 -7.69 -5.17
C LEU A 136 -0.98 -7.99 -6.67
N PHE A 137 -1.49 -9.13 -7.10
CA PHE A 137 -1.61 -9.44 -8.52
C PHE A 137 -2.53 -8.42 -9.23
N GLY A 138 -3.69 -8.11 -8.65
CA GLY A 138 -4.61 -7.09 -9.16
C GLY A 138 -4.00 -5.68 -9.20
N ALA A 139 -3.09 -5.36 -8.28
CA ALA A 139 -2.38 -4.08 -8.24
C ALA A 139 -1.54 -3.84 -9.50
N THR A 140 -1.00 -4.91 -10.10
CA THR A 140 -0.28 -4.80 -11.38
C THR A 140 -1.17 -4.31 -12.51
N ALA A 141 -2.41 -4.82 -12.60
CA ALA A 141 -3.38 -4.41 -13.61
C ALA A 141 -3.86 -2.98 -13.36
N ARG A 142 -4.14 -2.63 -12.10
CA ARG A 142 -4.51 -1.26 -11.71
C ARG A 142 -3.42 -0.25 -12.06
N TYR A 143 -2.16 -0.56 -11.78
CA TYR A 143 -1.04 0.32 -12.16
C TYR A 143 -0.95 0.46 -13.69
N MET A 144 -1.09 -0.63 -14.45
CA MET A 144 -1.10 -0.56 -15.92
C MET A 144 -2.23 0.32 -16.50
N GLN A 145 -3.39 0.38 -15.84
CA GLN A 145 -4.51 1.22 -16.27
C GLN A 145 -4.35 2.69 -15.89
N GLY A 146 -3.56 2.98 -14.85
CA GLY A 146 -3.27 4.33 -14.38
C GLY A 146 -2.00 4.95 -14.95
N MET A 147 -1.18 4.17 -15.68
CA MET A 147 -0.05 4.65 -16.49
C MET A 147 -0.54 5.44 -17.71
#